data_AF-A0A529CML9-F1
#
_entry.id   AF-A0A529CML9-F1
#
_cell.length_a   1.000
_cell.length_b   1.000
_cell.length_c   1.000
_cell.angle_alpha   90.00
_cell.angle_beta   90.00
_cell.angle_gamma   90.00
#
_symmetry.space_group_name_H-M   'P 1'
#
loop_
_entity.id
_entity.type
_entity.pdbx_description
1 polymer ?
#
loop_
_entity_poly.entity_id
_entity_poly.type
_entity_poly.pdbx_seq_one_letter_code
_entity_poly.pdbx_strand_id
1 'polypeptide(L)'
;MPMTRQSVAEDLEHAAQRIADMSRADLQILLRRAALMLRNVGGVPLEPATADALDSVAAEMKIGRPDLIQIILREWLETNAYLPVRTIDEESETDGRA
;
A
#
# COMPACT_ATOMS: atom_id res chain seq x y z
N MET A 1 -9.00 2.85 20.06
CA MET A 1 -9.28 3.00 18.61
C MET A 1 -8.04 2.56 17.85
N PRO A 2 -8.16 1.77 16.76
CA PRO A 2 -7.02 1.41 15.94
C PRO A 2 -6.40 2.67 15.31
N MET A 3 -5.07 2.72 15.25
CA MET A 3 -4.33 3.86 14.68
C MET A 3 -4.56 3.89 13.16
N THR A 4 -5.14 4.97 12.63
CA THR A 4 -5.42 5.12 11.19
C THR A 4 -4.47 6.15 10.58
N ARG A 5 -4.34 6.16 9.24
CA ARG A 5 -3.53 7.19 8.55
C ARG A 5 -4.04 8.59 8.85
N GLN A 6 -5.36 8.75 8.90
CA GLN A 6 -6.03 10.00 9.21
C GLN A 6 -5.73 10.46 10.65
N SER A 7 -5.83 9.57 11.64
CA SER A 7 -5.55 9.96 13.04
C SER A 7 -4.09 10.40 13.23
N VAL A 8 -3.14 9.78 12.52
CA VAL A 8 -1.72 10.17 12.57
C VAL A 8 -1.48 11.52 11.92
N ALA A 9 -2.19 11.82 10.82
CA ALA A 9 -2.10 13.14 10.18
C ALA A 9 -2.64 14.24 11.10
N GLU A 10 -3.81 14.01 11.71
CA GLU A 10 -4.41 14.92 12.69
C GLU A 10 -3.48 15.16 13.91
N ASP A 11 -2.86 14.10 14.44
CA ASP A 11 -1.90 14.20 15.54
C ASP A 11 -0.66 15.03 15.16
N LEU A 12 -0.14 14.87 13.93
CA LEU A 12 1.01 15.65 13.42
C LEU A 12 0.66 17.13 13.23
N GLU A 13 -0.51 17.42 12.69
CA GLU A 13 -1.00 18.79 12.47
C GLU A 13 -1.21 19.53 13.81
N HIS A 14 -1.84 18.86 14.77
CA HIS A 14 -2.02 19.40 16.12
C HIS A 14 -0.68 19.60 16.84
N ALA A 15 0.27 18.67 16.67
CA ALA A 15 1.62 18.82 17.21
C ALA A 15 2.39 19.98 16.56
N ALA A 16 2.24 20.20 15.26
CA ALA A 16 2.84 21.34 14.56
C ALA A 16 2.29 22.68 15.08
N GLN A 17 0.97 22.76 15.30
CA GLN A 17 0.31 23.97 15.82
C GLN A 17 0.75 24.33 17.25
N ARG A 18 1.23 23.35 18.02
CA ARG A 18 1.59 23.50 19.44
C ARG A 18 3.03 23.09 19.75
N ILE A 19 3.92 23.16 18.76
CA ILE A 19 5.27 22.58 18.87
C ILE A 19 6.11 23.19 19.99
N ALA A 20 5.88 24.46 20.34
CA ALA A 20 6.55 25.14 21.44
C ALA A 20 6.11 24.63 22.83
N ASP A 21 4.88 24.11 22.94
CA ASP A 21 4.29 23.62 24.20
C ASP A 21 4.50 22.12 24.39
N MET A 22 5.02 21.43 23.39
CA MET A 22 5.10 19.98 23.35
C MET A 22 6.46 19.50 23.87
N SER A 23 6.46 18.47 24.72
CA SER A 23 7.72 17.93 25.22
C SER A 23 8.51 17.28 24.08
N ARG A 24 9.85 17.36 24.17
CA ARG A 24 10.73 16.68 23.20
C ARG A 24 10.46 15.17 23.15
N ALA A 25 10.12 14.55 24.28
CA ALA A 25 9.83 13.13 24.36
C ALA A 25 8.55 12.78 23.59
N ASP A 26 7.49 13.57 23.75
CA ASP A 26 6.22 13.37 23.05
C ASP A 26 6.39 13.56 21.54
N LEU A 27 7.16 14.58 21.12
CA LEU A 27 7.47 14.80 19.71
C LEU A 27 8.24 13.62 19.11
N GLN A 28 9.24 13.09 19.82
CA GLN A 28 10.00 11.92 19.36
C GLN A 28 9.13 10.68 19.18
N ILE A 29 8.19 10.46 20.11
CA ILE A 29 7.28 9.33 20.06
C ILE A 29 6.32 9.48 18.86
N LEU A 30 5.74 10.66 18.67
CA LEU A 30 4.85 10.95 17.55
C LEU A 30 5.56 10.75 16.19
N LEU A 31 6.76 11.31 16.03
CA LEU A 31 7.54 11.19 14.79
C LEU A 31 7.93 9.74 14.50
N ARG A 32 8.28 8.94 15.52
CA ARG A 32 8.55 7.50 15.34
C ARG A 32 7.31 6.75 14.87
N ARG A 33 6.13 7.02 15.45
CA ARG A 33 4.88 6.39 15.03
C ARG A 33 4.51 6.77 13.59
N ALA A 34 4.68 8.05 13.23
CA ALA A 34 4.49 8.53 11.87
C ALA A 34 5.44 7.85 10.87
N ALA A 35 6.74 7.77 11.20
CA ALA A 35 7.73 7.10 10.35
C ALA A 35 7.44 5.59 10.18
N LEU A 36 7.01 4.90 11.23
CA LEU A 36 6.58 3.50 11.15
C LEU A 36 5.39 3.33 10.21
N MET A 37 4.38 4.18 10.33
CA MET A 37 3.21 4.19 9.45
C MET A 37 3.60 4.45 8.01
N LEU A 38 4.41 5.48 7.74
CA LEU A 38 4.88 5.84 6.40
C LEU A 38 5.75 4.75 5.76
N ARG A 39 6.59 4.07 6.53
CA ARG A 39 7.36 2.92 6.03
C ARG A 39 6.47 1.75 5.62
N ASN A 40 5.32 1.61 6.28
CA ASN A 40 4.30 0.64 5.94
C ASN A 40 3.30 1.16 4.87
N VAL A 41 3.56 2.32 4.25
CA VAL A 41 2.85 2.82 3.04
C VAL A 41 3.45 2.20 1.76
N GLY A 42 4.27 1.15 1.87
CA GLY A 42 4.65 0.34 0.72
C GLY A 42 3.39 -0.27 0.08
N GLY A 43 2.94 0.32 -1.03
CA GLY A 43 2.03 -0.35 -1.93
C GLY A 43 2.65 -1.64 -2.46
N VAL A 44 1.86 -2.48 -3.12
CA VAL A 44 2.39 -3.63 -3.85
C VAL A 44 3.41 -3.09 -4.86
N PRO A 45 4.70 -3.47 -4.78
CA PRO A 45 5.67 -3.03 -5.75
C PRO A 45 5.24 -3.57 -7.12
N LEU A 46 5.09 -2.67 -8.08
CA LEU A 46 4.73 -3.00 -9.45
C LEU A 46 5.97 -2.88 -10.31
N GLU A 47 6.09 -3.74 -11.32
CA GLU A 47 7.08 -3.54 -12.37
C GLU A 47 6.86 -2.18 -13.05
N PRO A 48 7.94 -1.48 -13.48
CA PRO A 48 7.82 -0.16 -14.09
C PRO A 48 6.82 -0.10 -15.25
N ALA A 49 6.84 -1.10 -16.14
CA ALA A 49 5.92 -1.16 -17.27
C ALA A 49 4.45 -1.26 -16.83
N THR A 50 4.17 -2.05 -15.79
CA THR A 50 2.82 -2.17 -15.21
C THR A 50 2.39 -0.88 -14.53
N ALA A 51 3.31 -0.22 -13.82
CA ALA A 51 3.06 1.07 -13.21
C ALA A 51 2.70 2.13 -14.27
N ASP A 52 3.45 2.21 -15.37
CA ASP A 52 3.22 3.19 -16.43
C ASP A 52 1.90 2.95 -17.17
N ALA A 53 1.56 1.68 -17.42
CA ALA A 53 0.27 1.29 -17.99
C ALA A 53 -0.90 1.71 -17.09
N LEU A 54 -0.80 1.48 -15.77
CA LEU A 54 -1.83 1.90 -14.82
C LEU A 54 -1.98 3.43 -14.76
N ASP A 55 -0.89 4.20 -14.84
CA ASP A 55 -0.99 5.67 -14.92
C ASP A 55 -1.67 6.13 -16.19
N SER A 56 -1.35 5.52 -17.32
CA SER A 56 -1.94 5.87 -18.62
C SER A 56 -3.45 5.65 -18.61
N VAL A 57 -3.89 4.51 -18.09
CA VAL A 57 -5.31 4.16 -17.96
C VAL A 57 -6.01 5.05 -16.93
N ALA A 58 -5.38 5.32 -15.78
CA ALA A 58 -5.96 6.20 -14.76
C ALA A 58 -6.17 7.62 -15.30
N ALA A 59 -5.21 8.13 -16.08
CA ALA A 59 -5.31 9.41 -16.75
C ALA A 59 -6.43 9.44 -17.80
N GLU A 60 -6.57 8.40 -18.61
CA GLU A 60 -7.65 8.27 -19.59
C GLU A 60 -9.03 8.25 -18.92
N MET A 61 -9.15 7.50 -17.82
CA MET A 61 -10.38 7.38 -17.04
C MET A 61 -10.65 8.59 -16.13
N LYS A 62 -9.68 9.52 -16.00
CA LYS A 62 -9.74 10.70 -15.12
C LYS A 62 -10.01 10.35 -13.65
N ILE A 63 -9.41 9.27 -13.16
CA ILE A 63 -9.50 8.82 -11.76
C ILE A 63 -8.10 8.68 -11.14
N GLY A 64 -8.04 8.56 -9.82
CA GLY A 64 -6.77 8.27 -9.15
C GLY A 64 -6.29 6.86 -9.44
N ARG A 65 -4.97 6.66 -9.57
CA ARG A 65 -4.36 5.33 -9.66
C ARG A 65 -4.81 4.38 -8.53
N PRO A 66 -4.93 4.81 -7.25
CA PRO A 66 -5.47 3.95 -6.19
C PRO A 66 -6.91 3.49 -6.44
N ASP A 67 -7.75 4.36 -7.01
CA ASP A 67 -9.15 4.05 -7.31
C ASP A 67 -9.23 3.05 -8.48
N LEU A 68 -8.41 3.26 -9.52
CA LEU A 68 -8.29 2.33 -10.63
C LEU A 68 -7.86 0.93 -10.15
N ILE A 69 -6.84 0.85 -9.29
CA ILE A 69 -6.38 -0.44 -8.72
C ILE A 69 -7.51 -1.13 -7.94
N GLN A 70 -8.30 -0.38 -7.16
CA GLN A 70 -9.44 -0.96 -6.45
C GLN A 70 -10.52 -1.48 -7.39
N ILE A 71 -10.83 -0.77 -8.46
CA ILE A 71 -11.80 -1.20 -9.48
C ILE A 71 -11.31 -2.49 -10.14
N ILE A 72 -10.07 -2.51 -10.64
CA ILE A 72 -9.48 -3.69 -11.30
C ILE A 72 -9.50 -4.90 -10.37
N LEU A 73 -9.06 -4.74 -9.11
CA LEU A 73 -9.02 -5.85 -8.15
C LEU A 73 -10.43 -6.35 -7.81
N ARG A 74 -11.41 -5.46 -7.66
CA ARG A 74 -12.80 -5.85 -7.42
C ARG A 74 -13.37 -6.64 -8.59
N GLU A 75 -13.29 -6.10 -9.79
CA GLU A 75 -13.82 -6.73 -11.00
C GLU A 75 -13.13 -8.07 -11.27
N TRP A 76 -11.81 -8.13 -11.08
CA TRP A 76 -11.06 -9.38 -11.18
C TRP A 76 -11.56 -10.39 -10.15
N LEU A 77 -11.71 -10.03 -8.88
CA LEU A 77 -12.19 -10.94 -7.84
C LEU A 77 -13.63 -11.39 -8.10
N GLU A 78 -14.53 -10.51 -8.51
CA GLU A 78 -15.93 -10.86 -8.84
C GLU A 78 -16.01 -11.83 -10.02
N THR A 79 -15.17 -11.62 -11.04
CA THR A 79 -15.12 -12.47 -12.24
C THR A 79 -14.41 -13.80 -11.98
N ASN A 80 -13.40 -13.81 -11.10
CA ASN A 80 -12.48 -14.94 -10.90
C ASN A 80 -12.67 -15.66 -9.55
N ALA A 81 -13.68 -15.31 -8.74
CA ALA A 81 -13.98 -15.92 -7.43
C ALA A 81 -14.18 -17.46 -7.44
N TYR A 82 -14.24 -18.08 -8.62
CA TYR A 82 -14.39 -19.52 -8.79
C TYR A 82 -13.14 -20.23 -9.35
N LEU A 83 -11.99 -19.58 -9.46
CA LEU A 83 -10.78 -20.29 -9.87
C LEU A 83 -10.22 -21.11 -8.70
N PRO A 84 -10.09 -22.44 -8.81
CA PRO A 84 -9.30 -23.19 -7.86
C PRO A 84 -7.90 -22.57 -7.85
N VAL A 85 -7.42 -22.25 -6.65
CA VAL A 85 -6.04 -21.81 -6.43
C VAL A 85 -5.16 -22.81 -7.16
N ARG A 86 -4.54 -22.39 -8.27
CA ARG A 86 -3.43 -23.15 -8.81
C ARG A 86 -2.38 -23.10 -7.70
N THR A 87 -2.29 -24.18 -6.94
CA THR A 87 -1.05 -24.52 -6.24
C THR A 87 0.00 -24.41 -7.33
N ILE A 88 0.84 -23.39 -7.22
CA ILE A 88 2.04 -23.28 -8.04
C ILE A 88 2.80 -24.53 -7.64
N ASP A 89 2.65 -25.59 -8.43
CA ASP A 89 3.42 -26.80 -8.26
C ASP A 89 4.84 -26.36 -8.57
N GLU A 90 5.69 -26.42 -7.56
CA GLU A 90 7.12 -26.14 -7.67
C GLU A 90 7.73 -27.27 -8.52
N GLU A 91 7.44 -27.29 -9.81
CA GLU A 91 8.08 -28.21 -10.75
C GLU A 91 9.50 -27.68 -11.03
N SER A 92 10.40 -27.95 -10.09
CA SER A 92 11.85 -27.95 -10.28
C SER A 92 12.49 -29.05 -9.44
N GLU A 93 11.99 -30.28 -9.57
CA GLU A 93 12.88 -31.44 -9.50
C GLU A 93 13.45 -31.67 -10.89
N THR A 94 14.66 -31.15 -11.11
CA THR A 94 15.49 -31.52 -12.25
C THR A 94 15.74 -33.03 -12.20
N ASP A 95 15.34 -33.76 -13.25
CA ASP A 95 15.69 -35.17 -13.43
C ASP A 95 17.20 -35.31 -13.64
N GLY A 96 17.94 -35.40 -12.53
CA GLY A 96 19.35 -35.68 -12.50
C GLY A 96 19.61 -37.17 -12.70
N ARG A 97 19.81 -37.58 -13.95
CA ARG A 97 20.51 -38.83 -14.26
C ARG A 97 21.94 -38.52 -14.69
N ALA A 98 22.87 -38.76 -13.76
CA ALA A 98 24.30 -38.88 -14.00
C ALA A 98 24.74 -40.31 -13.67
#